data_AF-A0A3F2TZ81-F1
#
_entry.id   AF-A0A3F2TZ81-F1
#
_cell.length_a   1.000
_cell.length_b   1.000
_cell.length_c   1.000
_cell.angle_alpha   90.00
_cell.angle_beta   90.00
_cell.angle_gamma   90.00
#
_symmetry.space_group_name_H-M   'P 1'
#
loop_
_entity.id
_entity.type
_entity.pdbx_description
1 polymer ?
#
loop_
_entity_poly.entity_id
_entity_poly.type
_entity_poly.pdbx_seq_one_letter_code
_entity_poly.pdbx_strand_id
1 'polypeptide(L)'
;MAGFGFFERDLRLATAGLEPEQINAELAKFARAELAKALSAGASPQFERFVNGRAGAVEESVIAPGPILYVFSNWPLIINAAVAELQRRSPRRSGRFASSFIVISSGALVTNYSEIPPQAEVIITNFQPYIRKIEGGKRIGQKRVFDSSRRSLASRFGAVFRIESRWLDIRSGVHPAIPYILRGNGPQVTAKQDRRSSAFRAGRQFLARRADRQAGQPITYPSIVINAL
;
A
#
# COMPACT_ATOMS: atom_id res chain seq x y z
N MET A 1 -0.61 17.25 -20.81
CA MET A 1 -1.01 18.65 -20.59
C MET A 1 -1.73 19.31 -21.77
N ALA A 2 -1.56 18.86 -23.03
CA ALA A 2 -2.23 19.48 -24.19
C ALA A 2 -3.76 19.21 -24.32
N GLY A 3 -4.31 18.21 -23.64
CA GLY A 3 -5.73 17.82 -23.81
C GLY A 3 -6.75 18.74 -23.14
N PHE A 4 -6.39 19.42 -22.04
CA PHE A 4 -7.34 20.25 -21.29
C PHE A 4 -7.66 21.59 -21.98
N GLY A 5 -6.67 22.21 -22.64
CA GLY A 5 -6.87 23.51 -23.30
C GLY A 5 -7.77 23.45 -24.55
N PHE A 6 -7.76 22.33 -25.28
CA PHE A 6 -8.69 22.10 -26.39
C PHE A 6 -10.12 21.89 -25.88
N PHE A 7 -10.30 21.11 -24.81
CA PHE A 7 -11.60 20.91 -24.18
C PHE A 7 -12.23 22.23 -23.71
N GLU A 8 -11.48 23.09 -23.02
CA GLU A 8 -11.99 24.40 -22.58
C GLU A 8 -12.44 25.29 -23.74
N ARG A 9 -11.72 25.24 -24.87
CA ARG A 9 -12.03 26.05 -26.05
C ARG A 9 -13.29 25.54 -26.77
N ASP A 10 -13.42 24.23 -26.92
CA ASP A 10 -14.61 23.60 -27.52
C ASP A 10 -15.85 23.82 -26.65
N LEU A 11 -15.71 23.74 -25.33
CA LEU A 11 -16.80 24.00 -24.39
C LEU A 11 -17.27 25.46 -24.47
N ARG A 12 -16.34 26.43 -24.51
CA ARG A 12 -16.68 27.86 -24.68
C ARG A 12 -17.39 28.13 -26.02
N LEU A 13 -16.98 27.45 -27.09
CA LEU A 13 -17.60 27.60 -28.41
C LEU A 13 -19.00 26.98 -28.45
N ALA A 14 -19.18 25.80 -27.85
CA ALA A 14 -20.47 25.11 -27.79
C ALA A 14 -21.50 25.82 -26.90
N THR A 15 -21.05 26.58 -25.90
CA THR A 15 -21.93 27.26 -24.94
C THR A 15 -22.08 28.77 -25.18
N ALA A 16 -21.60 29.30 -26.30
CA ALA A 16 -21.52 30.74 -26.57
C ALA A 16 -22.87 31.51 -26.63
N GLY A 17 -24.01 30.82 -26.45
CA GLY A 17 -25.36 31.41 -26.40
C GLY A 17 -26.23 30.89 -25.26
N LEU A 18 -25.65 30.23 -24.26
CA LEU A 18 -26.35 29.76 -23.06
C LEU A 18 -26.04 30.64 -21.87
N GLU A 19 -27.03 30.87 -21.01
CA GLU A 19 -26.81 31.57 -19.74
C GLU A 19 -25.83 30.78 -18.86
N PRO A 20 -24.81 31.42 -18.25
CA PRO A 20 -23.81 30.76 -17.42
C PRO A 20 -24.40 29.88 -16.32
N GLU A 21 -25.52 30.28 -15.71
CA GLU A 21 -26.17 29.48 -14.68
C GLU A 21 -26.73 28.16 -15.24
N GLN A 22 -27.25 28.16 -16.47
CA GLN A 22 -27.78 26.95 -17.11
C GLN A 22 -26.65 25.96 -17.43
N ILE A 23 -25.49 26.47 -17.87
CA ILE A 23 -24.31 25.65 -18.13
C ILE A 23 -23.82 24.98 -16.84
N ASN A 24 -23.70 25.77 -15.76
CA ASN A 24 -23.26 25.26 -14.47
C ASN A 24 -24.22 24.20 -13.92
N ALA A 25 -25.53 24.42 -14.05
CA ALA A 25 -26.56 23.48 -13.61
C ALA A 25 -26.53 22.16 -14.39
N GLU A 26 -26.40 22.21 -15.71
CA GLU A 26 -26.29 20.99 -16.53
C GLU A 26 -24.98 20.25 -16.27
N LEU A 27 -23.87 20.97 -16.06
CA LEU A 27 -22.59 20.36 -15.69
C LEU A 27 -22.66 19.65 -14.32
N ALA A 28 -23.29 20.29 -13.32
CA ALA A 28 -23.50 19.69 -12.00
C ALA A 28 -24.39 18.43 -12.08
N LYS A 29 -25.47 18.49 -12.87
CA LYS A 29 -26.36 17.35 -13.11
C LYS A 29 -25.63 16.20 -13.81
N PHE A 30 -24.85 16.48 -14.84
CA PHE A 30 -24.02 15.51 -15.53
C PHE A 30 -23.00 14.86 -14.56
N ALA A 31 -22.30 15.66 -13.76
CA ALA A 31 -21.34 15.17 -12.78
C ALA A 31 -21.98 14.23 -11.74
N ARG A 32 -23.19 14.53 -11.25
CA ARG A 32 -23.93 13.63 -10.34
C ARG A 32 -24.33 12.32 -11.01
N ALA A 33 -24.76 12.37 -12.28
CA ALA A 33 -25.11 11.17 -13.03
C ALA A 33 -23.89 10.27 -13.24
N GLU A 34 -22.73 10.83 -13.58
CA GLU A 34 -21.49 10.08 -13.72
C GLU A 34 -20.99 9.52 -12.38
N LEU A 35 -21.11 10.29 -11.28
CA LEU A 35 -20.84 9.77 -9.94
C LEU A 35 -21.73 8.56 -9.62
N ALA A 36 -23.04 8.65 -9.86
CA ALA A 36 -23.97 7.56 -9.60
C ALA A 36 -23.65 6.32 -10.45
N LYS A 37 -23.23 6.50 -11.71
CA LYS A 37 -22.74 5.40 -12.57
C LYS A 37 -21.44 4.79 -12.04
N ALA A 38 -20.49 5.60 -11.58
CA ALA A 38 -19.25 5.10 -11.01
C ALA A 38 -19.51 4.27 -9.74
N LEU A 39 -20.39 4.76 -8.85
CA LEU A 39 -20.80 4.06 -7.64
C LEU A 39 -21.49 2.73 -7.95
N SER A 40 -22.40 2.70 -8.94
CA SER A 40 -23.07 1.46 -9.34
C SER A 40 -22.13 0.47 -10.03
N ALA A 41 -21.08 0.96 -10.70
CA ALA A 41 -19.99 0.15 -11.25
C ALA A 41 -18.99 -0.35 -10.19
N GLY A 42 -19.17 0.01 -8.91
CA GLY A 42 -18.36 -0.47 -7.79
C GLY A 42 -17.24 0.47 -7.33
N ALA A 43 -17.27 1.74 -7.73
CA ALA A 43 -16.42 2.77 -7.12
C ALA A 43 -16.76 2.93 -5.63
N SER A 44 -15.77 3.35 -4.84
CA SER A 44 -15.95 3.54 -3.40
C SER A 44 -17.03 4.59 -3.11
N PRO A 45 -17.93 4.37 -2.13
CA PRO A 45 -18.86 5.42 -1.68
C PRO A 45 -18.14 6.57 -0.96
N GLN A 46 -16.86 6.40 -0.63
CA GLN A 46 -16.03 7.41 0.00
C GLN A 46 -15.18 8.11 -1.06
N PHE A 47 -15.45 9.39 -1.27
CA PHE A 47 -14.71 10.22 -2.21
C PHE A 47 -14.57 11.65 -1.68
N GLU A 48 -13.49 12.30 -2.09
CA GLU A 48 -13.33 13.74 -1.94
C GLU A 48 -13.83 14.43 -3.20
N ARG A 49 -14.62 15.50 -3.03
CA ARG A 49 -15.14 16.30 -4.14
C ARG A 49 -14.37 17.61 -4.24
N PHE A 50 -13.98 17.98 -5.44
CA PHE A 50 -13.36 19.27 -5.74
C PHE A 50 -14.12 19.97 -6.87
N VAL A 51 -14.49 21.23 -6.65
CA VAL A 51 -15.19 22.05 -7.66
C VAL A 51 -14.36 23.29 -7.92
N ASN A 52 -13.88 23.46 -9.16
CA ASN A 52 -12.90 24.50 -9.50
C ASN A 52 -11.69 24.51 -8.54
N GLY A 53 -11.25 23.33 -8.09
CA GLY A 53 -10.15 23.15 -7.13
C GLY A 53 -10.51 23.39 -5.66
N ARG A 54 -11.75 23.79 -5.34
CA ARG A 54 -12.22 23.96 -3.96
C ARG A 54 -12.71 22.63 -3.39
N ALA A 55 -12.05 22.14 -2.35
CA ALA A 55 -12.42 20.91 -1.66
C ALA A 55 -13.79 21.04 -0.97
N GLY A 56 -14.64 20.02 -1.08
CA GLY A 56 -15.95 19.94 -0.41
C GLY A 56 -17.05 20.84 -0.96
N ALA A 57 -16.72 21.77 -1.88
CA ALA A 57 -17.69 22.65 -2.51
C ALA A 57 -18.80 21.86 -3.22
N VAL A 58 -20.03 22.38 -3.22
CA VAL A 58 -21.19 21.77 -3.88
C VAL A 58 -21.03 21.84 -5.39
N GLU A 59 -21.50 20.82 -6.11
CA GLU A 59 -21.39 20.70 -7.57
C GLU A 59 -21.96 21.93 -8.29
N GLU A 60 -23.06 22.49 -7.79
CA GLU A 60 -23.75 23.65 -8.35
C GLU A 60 -22.92 24.93 -8.28
N SER A 61 -21.90 24.98 -7.42
CA SER A 61 -20.99 26.12 -7.30
C SER A 61 -19.91 26.18 -8.38
N VAL A 62 -19.96 25.24 -9.34
CA VAL A 62 -19.03 25.20 -10.46
C VAL A 62 -19.13 26.49 -11.27
N ILE A 63 -17.97 27.02 -11.66
CA ILE A 63 -17.87 28.15 -12.58
C ILE A 63 -17.30 27.61 -13.88
N ALA A 64 -18.13 27.46 -14.90
CA ALA A 64 -17.69 27.03 -16.22
C ALA A 64 -16.81 28.09 -16.92
N PRO A 65 -15.80 27.69 -17.71
CA PRO A 65 -15.30 26.32 -17.87
C PRO A 65 -14.42 25.94 -16.67
N GLY A 66 -14.85 24.95 -15.88
CA GLY A 66 -14.18 24.55 -14.66
C GLY A 66 -14.51 23.11 -14.30
N PRO A 67 -13.56 22.34 -13.72
CA PRO A 67 -13.76 20.93 -13.47
C PRO A 67 -14.52 20.66 -12.16
N ILE A 68 -15.28 19.56 -12.16
CA ILE A 68 -15.76 18.87 -10.97
C ILE A 68 -15.03 17.53 -10.91
N LEU A 69 -14.30 17.27 -9.82
CA LEU A 69 -13.51 16.07 -9.63
C LEU A 69 -14.02 15.27 -8.43
N TYR A 70 -14.13 13.95 -8.60
CA TYR A 70 -14.37 13.00 -7.53
C TYR A 70 -13.15 12.09 -7.38
N VAL A 71 -12.52 12.13 -6.20
CA VAL A 71 -11.34 11.33 -5.88
C VAL A 71 -11.76 10.21 -4.93
N PHE A 72 -11.90 9.00 -5.47
CA PHE A 72 -12.35 7.84 -4.71
C PHE A 72 -11.23 7.25 -3.84
N SER A 73 -11.51 7.00 -2.55
CA SER A 73 -10.62 6.24 -1.67
C SER A 73 -10.93 4.75 -1.74
N ASN A 74 -10.05 3.98 -2.35
CA ASN A 74 -10.19 2.52 -2.50
C ASN A 74 -9.40 1.73 -1.44
N TRP A 75 -8.95 2.39 -0.37
CA TRP A 75 -8.15 1.76 0.70
C TRP A 75 -8.84 0.57 1.38
N PRO A 76 -10.10 0.66 1.83
CA PRO A 76 -10.76 -0.47 2.48
C PRO A 76 -10.77 -1.73 1.60
N LEU A 77 -11.05 -1.58 0.30
CA LEU A 77 -11.12 -2.69 -0.64
C LEU A 77 -9.77 -3.41 -0.77
N ILE A 78 -8.70 -2.67 -1.08
CA ILE A 78 -7.39 -3.27 -1.32
C ILE A 78 -6.76 -3.80 -0.03
N ILE A 79 -6.92 -3.11 1.09
CA ILE A 79 -6.36 -3.54 2.38
C ILE A 79 -7.04 -4.82 2.85
N ASN A 80 -8.38 -4.88 2.80
CA ASN A 80 -9.11 -6.10 3.15
C ASN A 80 -8.71 -7.28 2.25
N ALA A 81 -8.59 -7.04 0.94
CA ALA A 81 -8.12 -8.06 0.00
C ALA A 81 -6.69 -8.52 0.32
N ALA A 82 -5.80 -7.61 0.70
CA ALA A 82 -4.41 -7.90 1.04
C ALA A 82 -4.30 -8.70 2.34
N VAL A 83 -5.01 -8.29 3.40
CA VAL A 83 -5.05 -9.00 4.69
C VAL A 83 -5.62 -10.41 4.49
N ALA A 84 -6.73 -10.55 3.74
CA ALA A 84 -7.32 -11.85 3.45
C ALA A 84 -6.34 -12.76 2.67
N GLU A 85 -5.62 -12.22 1.69
CA GLU A 85 -4.65 -12.96 0.90
C GLU A 85 -3.43 -13.42 1.74
N LEU A 86 -2.94 -12.54 2.62
CA LEU A 86 -1.88 -12.85 3.58
C LEU A 86 -2.32 -13.94 4.58
N GLN A 87 -3.53 -13.83 5.12
CA GLN A 87 -4.13 -14.82 6.02
C GLN A 87 -4.34 -16.18 5.36
N ARG A 88 -4.78 -16.19 4.10
CA ARG A 88 -5.00 -17.41 3.31
C ARG A 88 -3.70 -18.18 3.07
N ARG A 89 -2.59 -17.46 2.81
CA ARG A 89 -1.27 -18.06 2.53
C ARG A 89 -0.45 -18.35 3.79
N SER A 90 -0.91 -17.89 4.94
CA SER A 90 -0.23 -18.04 6.21
C SER A 90 -0.26 -19.48 6.73
N PRO A 91 0.82 -19.96 7.38
CA PRO A 91 0.82 -21.27 8.03
C PRO A 91 -0.22 -21.34 9.15
N ARG A 92 -1.01 -22.43 9.17
CA ARG A 92 -2.10 -22.66 10.15
C ARG A 92 -1.77 -23.87 11.03
N ARG A 93 -0.85 -23.69 11.98
CA ARG A 93 -0.67 -24.65 13.08
C ARG A 93 -1.58 -24.30 14.26
N SER A 94 -1.51 -23.05 14.72
CA SER A 94 -2.35 -22.51 15.79
C SER A 94 -3.20 -21.30 15.34
N GLY A 95 -3.09 -20.89 14.07
CA GLY A 95 -3.74 -19.67 13.56
C GLY A 95 -3.07 -18.35 13.98
N ARG A 96 -2.27 -18.34 15.07
CA ARG A 96 -1.65 -17.12 15.64
C ARG A 96 -0.91 -16.27 14.61
N PHE A 97 -0.17 -16.88 13.67
CA PHE A 97 0.49 -16.11 12.63
C PHE A 97 -0.53 -15.42 11.71
N ALA A 98 -1.52 -16.16 11.20
CA ALA A 98 -2.54 -15.60 10.33
C ALA A 98 -3.34 -14.46 11.01
N SER A 99 -3.59 -14.54 12.32
CA SER A 99 -4.33 -13.51 13.04
C SER A 99 -3.51 -12.29 13.47
N SER A 100 -2.22 -12.21 13.12
CA SER A 100 -1.30 -11.18 13.63
C SER A 100 -0.85 -10.16 12.58
N PHE A 101 -1.61 -10.02 11.49
CA PHE A 101 -1.37 -8.94 10.53
C PHE A 101 -1.88 -7.62 11.09
N ILE A 102 -1.12 -6.57 10.85
CA ILE A 102 -1.45 -5.20 11.22
C ILE A 102 -1.27 -4.29 10.00
N VAL A 103 -2.02 -3.19 9.99
CA VAL A 103 -1.99 -2.18 8.95
C VAL A 103 -1.48 -0.89 9.57
N ILE A 104 -0.54 -0.26 8.88
CA ILE A 104 0.13 0.97 9.31
C ILE A 104 -0.01 1.98 8.17
N SER A 105 -0.38 3.21 8.51
CA SER A 105 -0.35 4.36 7.60
C SER A 105 0.17 5.56 8.37
N SER A 106 0.96 6.42 7.73
CA SER A 106 1.53 7.63 8.35
C SER A 106 2.26 7.35 9.68
N GLY A 107 2.85 6.16 9.84
CA GLY A 107 3.58 5.75 11.05
C GLY A 107 2.72 5.31 12.22
N ALA A 108 1.40 5.17 12.07
CA ALA A 108 0.48 4.72 13.12
C ALA A 108 -0.31 3.48 12.70
N LEU A 109 -0.77 2.70 13.69
CA LEU A 109 -1.71 1.61 13.43
C LEU A 109 -3.04 2.17 12.95
N VAL A 110 -3.59 1.56 11.90
CA VAL A 110 -4.89 1.92 11.38
C VAL A 110 -5.83 0.72 11.45
N THR A 111 -7.02 0.95 11.99
CA THR A 111 -8.12 0.00 12.03
C THR A 111 -9.30 0.44 11.17
N ASN A 112 -9.52 1.75 11.02
CA ASN A 112 -10.49 2.30 10.08
C ASN A 112 -9.80 2.70 8.77
N TYR A 113 -9.90 1.84 7.75
CA TYR A 113 -9.25 2.05 6.45
C TYR A 113 -9.87 3.19 5.62
N SER A 114 -11.07 3.62 5.99
CA SER A 114 -11.80 4.70 5.33
C SER A 114 -11.18 6.07 5.55
N GLU A 115 -10.49 6.24 6.68
CA GLU A 115 -9.87 7.50 7.10
C GLU A 115 -8.46 7.67 6.51
N ILE A 116 -7.97 6.68 5.77
CA ILE A 116 -6.66 6.75 5.13
C ILE A 116 -6.75 7.73 3.94
N PRO A 117 -5.91 8.78 3.90
CA PRO A 117 -5.89 9.72 2.78
C PRO A 117 -5.60 8.99 1.46
N PRO A 118 -6.20 9.38 0.32
CA PRO A 118 -6.01 8.70 -0.97
C PRO A 118 -4.54 8.55 -1.39
N GLN A 119 -3.70 9.53 -1.05
CA GLN A 119 -2.29 9.62 -1.42
C GLN A 119 -1.34 8.97 -0.40
N ALA A 120 -1.85 8.36 0.67
CA ALA A 120 -1.03 7.82 1.74
C ALA A 120 -0.27 6.54 1.34
N GLU A 121 0.83 6.26 2.02
CA GLU A 121 1.48 4.96 1.94
C GLU A 121 0.88 4.02 3.00
N VAL A 122 0.44 2.84 2.57
CA VAL A 122 -0.06 1.80 3.46
C VAL A 122 0.93 0.64 3.55
N ILE A 123 1.27 0.27 4.78
CA ILE A 123 2.18 -0.82 5.11
C ILE A 123 1.39 -1.90 5.84
N ILE A 124 1.40 -3.12 5.31
CA ILE A 124 0.81 -4.29 5.96
C ILE A 124 1.93 -5.24 6.35
N THR A 125 2.02 -5.57 7.64
CA THR A 125 3.04 -6.48 8.17
C THR A 125 2.45 -7.41 9.22
N ASN A 126 3.28 -8.24 9.84
CA ASN A 126 2.88 -9.07 10.96
C ASN A 126 3.85 -8.94 12.15
N PHE A 127 3.29 -8.68 13.32
CA PHE A 127 4.07 -8.31 14.51
C PHE A 127 4.70 -9.51 15.23
N GLN A 128 4.45 -10.74 14.79
CA GLN A 128 5.00 -11.92 15.46
C GLN A 128 6.52 -12.01 15.26
N PRO A 129 7.32 -12.20 16.33
CA PRO A 129 8.78 -12.25 16.24
C PRO A 129 9.34 -13.29 15.27
N TYR A 130 8.63 -14.42 15.10
CA TYR A 130 9.04 -15.52 14.24
C TYR A 130 8.72 -15.32 12.75
N ILE A 131 8.17 -14.16 12.35
CA ILE A 131 7.91 -13.80 10.95
C ILE A 131 9.15 -13.93 10.07
N ARG A 132 10.32 -13.57 10.62
CA ARG A 132 11.60 -13.64 9.92
C ARG A 132 11.98 -15.09 9.58
N LYS A 133 11.64 -16.05 10.45
CA LYS A 133 11.85 -17.48 10.17
C LYS A 133 10.94 -17.97 9.05
N ILE A 134 9.69 -17.49 9.02
CA ILE A 134 8.70 -17.86 8.00
C ILE A 134 9.07 -17.30 6.62
N GLU A 135 9.52 -16.06 6.53
CA GLU A 135 9.80 -15.41 5.25
C GLU A 135 11.27 -15.49 4.82
N GLY A 136 12.19 -15.19 5.74
CA GLY A 136 13.64 -15.16 5.46
C GLY A 136 14.32 -16.52 5.56
N GLY A 137 13.74 -17.48 6.29
CA GLY A 137 14.29 -18.82 6.49
C GLY A 137 13.96 -19.84 5.38
N LYS A 138 13.22 -19.42 4.35
CA LYS A 138 12.79 -20.31 3.25
C LYS A 138 13.92 -20.58 2.26
N ARG A 139 13.99 -21.82 1.76
CA ARG A 139 14.92 -22.23 0.70
C ARG A 139 14.56 -21.55 -0.63
N ILE A 140 15.54 -21.44 -1.53
CA ILE A 140 15.31 -21.00 -2.92
C ILE A 140 14.18 -21.86 -3.53
N GLY A 141 13.18 -21.21 -4.11
CA GLY A 141 11.99 -21.87 -4.71
C GLY A 141 10.78 -22.03 -3.77
N GLN A 142 10.92 -21.86 -2.45
CA GLN A 142 9.76 -21.88 -1.55
C GLN A 142 8.98 -20.57 -1.60
N LYS A 143 7.66 -20.67 -1.79
CA LYS A 143 6.77 -19.52 -1.86
C LYS A 143 6.71 -18.78 -0.52
N ARG A 144 7.15 -17.52 -0.54
CA ARG A 144 7.04 -16.55 0.56
C ARG A 144 5.63 -15.99 0.65
N VAL A 145 5.10 -15.80 1.85
CA VAL A 145 3.73 -15.33 2.09
C VAL A 145 3.58 -13.93 1.50
N PHE A 146 4.54 -13.03 1.76
CA PHE A 146 4.47 -11.64 1.30
C PHE A 146 4.68 -11.53 -0.21
N ASP A 147 5.73 -12.16 -0.75
CA ASP A 147 6.01 -12.09 -2.20
C ASP A 147 4.88 -12.71 -3.04
N SER A 148 4.28 -13.82 -2.56
CA SER A 148 3.17 -14.46 -3.27
C SER A 148 1.88 -13.66 -3.19
N SER A 149 1.61 -13.04 -2.03
CA SER A 149 0.45 -12.15 -1.86
C SER A 149 0.62 -10.91 -2.73
N ARG A 150 1.81 -10.29 -2.74
CA ARG A 150 2.15 -9.17 -3.63
C ARG A 150 1.85 -9.50 -5.09
N ARG A 151 2.29 -10.66 -5.59
CA ARG A 151 2.00 -11.08 -6.98
C ARG A 151 0.50 -11.20 -7.25
N SER A 152 -0.25 -11.81 -6.33
CA SER A 152 -1.70 -11.96 -6.48
C SER A 152 -2.44 -10.63 -6.46
N LEU A 153 -2.02 -9.70 -5.59
CA LEU A 153 -2.62 -8.37 -5.48
C LEU A 153 -2.25 -7.50 -6.68
N ALA A 154 -0.98 -7.51 -7.11
CA ALA A 154 -0.53 -6.78 -8.28
C ALA A 154 -1.29 -7.20 -9.56
N SER A 155 -1.60 -8.50 -9.71
CA SER A 155 -2.42 -8.97 -10.83
C SER A 155 -3.86 -8.44 -10.82
N ARG A 156 -4.40 -8.09 -9.65
CA ARG A 156 -5.80 -7.65 -9.47
C ARG A 156 -5.94 -6.14 -9.43
N PHE A 157 -4.96 -5.45 -8.83
CA PHE A 157 -5.03 -4.04 -8.48
C PHE A 157 -3.88 -3.21 -9.05
N GLY A 158 -2.96 -3.82 -9.80
CA GLY A 158 -1.75 -3.17 -10.32
C GLY A 158 -1.98 -2.03 -11.31
N ALA A 159 -3.20 -1.89 -11.84
CA ALA A 159 -3.59 -0.76 -12.68
C ALA A 159 -3.82 0.54 -11.89
N VAL A 160 -4.14 0.44 -10.59
CA VAL A 160 -4.51 1.58 -9.73
C VAL A 160 -3.53 1.74 -8.56
N PHE A 161 -2.85 0.67 -8.16
CA PHE A 161 -1.95 0.66 -7.01
C PHE A 161 -0.59 0.08 -7.35
N ARG A 162 0.45 0.73 -6.83
CA ARG A 162 1.80 0.17 -6.79
C ARG A 162 1.95 -0.69 -5.55
N ILE A 163 2.17 -1.99 -5.75
CA ILE A 163 2.23 -2.98 -4.66
C ILE A 163 3.59 -3.66 -4.64
N GLU A 164 4.31 -3.47 -3.53
CA GLU A 164 5.66 -3.97 -3.32
C GLU A 164 5.77 -4.84 -2.08
N SER A 165 6.76 -5.72 -2.07
CA SER A 165 7.17 -6.49 -0.89
C SER A 165 8.55 -6.00 -0.46
N ARG A 166 8.65 -5.45 0.76
CA ARG A 166 9.89 -4.88 1.31
C ARG A 166 10.17 -5.43 2.70
N TRP A 167 11.43 -5.42 3.10
CA TRP A 167 11.82 -5.60 4.50
C TRP A 167 12.01 -4.22 5.10
N LEU A 168 11.25 -3.89 6.13
CA LEU A 168 11.22 -2.55 6.73
C LEU A 168 11.69 -2.59 8.19
N ASP A 169 12.43 -1.56 8.58
CA ASP A 169 12.68 -1.22 9.97
C ASP A 169 11.48 -0.40 10.48
N ILE A 170 10.67 -1.01 11.34
CA ILE A 170 9.48 -0.35 11.89
C ILE A 170 9.86 0.21 13.26
N ARG A 171 9.62 1.52 13.43
CA ARG A 171 9.98 2.27 14.65
C ARG A 171 9.21 1.74 15.87
N SER A 172 9.79 1.97 17.04
CA SER A 172 9.09 1.76 18.32
C SER A 172 7.88 2.70 18.42
N GLY A 173 6.91 2.29 19.24
CA GLY A 173 5.67 3.07 19.47
C GLY A 173 4.55 2.79 18.47
N VAL A 174 4.84 2.16 17.32
CA VAL A 174 3.80 1.77 16.35
C VAL A 174 2.90 0.67 16.93
N HIS A 175 3.50 -0.38 17.50
CA HIS A 175 2.77 -1.49 18.12
C HIS A 175 3.57 -1.98 19.33
N PRO A 176 2.94 -2.41 20.45
CA PRO A 176 3.67 -2.81 21.67
C PRO A 176 4.70 -3.93 21.47
N ALA A 177 4.50 -4.78 20.46
CA ALA A 177 5.42 -5.87 20.10
C ALA A 177 6.47 -5.50 19.03
N ILE A 178 6.54 -4.24 18.58
CA ILE A 178 7.42 -3.77 17.52
C ILE A 178 8.28 -2.59 18.03
N PRO A 179 9.60 -2.57 17.77
CA PRO A 179 10.37 -3.65 17.15
C PRO A 179 10.67 -4.77 18.13
N TYR A 180 10.69 -6.01 17.63
CA TYR A 180 11.16 -7.13 18.39
C TYR A 180 12.70 -7.13 18.41
N ILE A 181 13.25 -7.14 19.62
CA ILE A 181 14.69 -7.22 19.86
C ILE A 181 15.13 -8.69 19.92
N LEU A 182 16.12 -9.05 19.12
CA LEU A 182 16.68 -10.40 19.10
C LEU A 182 17.29 -10.75 20.46
N ARG A 183 16.81 -11.84 21.07
CA ARG A 183 17.32 -12.32 22.36
C ARG A 183 18.59 -13.18 22.25
N GLY A 184 18.85 -13.72 21.06
CA GLY A 184 19.95 -14.65 20.83
C GLY A 184 20.61 -14.38 19.49
N ASN A 185 21.87 -14.82 19.37
CA ASN A 185 22.61 -14.73 18.13
C ASN A 185 22.05 -15.71 17.09
N GLY A 186 22.00 -15.28 15.83
CA GLY A 186 21.72 -16.18 14.72
C GLY A 186 22.77 -17.30 14.60
N PRO A 187 22.43 -18.42 13.93
CA PRO A 187 23.36 -19.53 13.73
C PRO A 187 24.61 -19.08 12.98
N GLN A 188 25.78 -19.57 13.41
CA GLN A 188 27.03 -19.38 12.69
C GLN A 188 26.98 -20.16 11.37
N VAL A 189 27.45 -19.53 10.30
CA VAL A 189 27.57 -20.15 8.99
C VAL A 189 29.03 -20.48 8.77
N THR A 190 29.34 -21.76 8.54
CA THR A 190 30.69 -22.21 8.24
C THR A 190 31.18 -21.58 6.95
N ALA A 191 32.42 -21.10 6.93
CA ALA A 191 33.04 -20.66 5.69
C ALA A 191 33.26 -21.88 4.78
N LYS A 192 33.06 -21.71 3.46
CA LYS A 192 33.49 -22.72 2.49
C LYS A 192 34.99 -22.91 2.63
N GLN A 193 35.44 -24.16 2.78
CA GLN A 193 36.84 -24.54 2.96
C GLN A 193 37.54 -24.66 1.59
N ASP A 194 37.51 -23.58 0.81
CA ASP A 194 38.13 -23.54 -0.52
C ASP A 194 38.85 -22.21 -0.75
N ARG A 195 39.78 -22.18 -1.71
CA ARG A 195 40.57 -20.98 -2.05
C ARG A 195 39.72 -19.83 -2.62
N ARG A 196 38.46 -20.06 -3.00
CA ARG A 196 37.55 -19.02 -3.52
C ARG A 196 36.91 -18.23 -2.38
N SER A 197 36.79 -18.81 -1.19
CA SER A 197 36.28 -18.15 0.02
C SER A 197 37.28 -17.15 0.60
N SER A 198 36.91 -15.87 0.66
CA SER A 198 37.71 -14.84 1.33
C SER A 198 37.87 -15.11 2.82
N ALA A 199 36.83 -15.66 3.47
CA ALA A 199 36.88 -16.04 4.88
C ALA A 199 37.90 -17.16 5.15
N PHE A 200 37.94 -18.17 4.28
CA PHE A 200 38.93 -19.27 4.38
C PHE A 200 40.36 -18.78 4.13
N ARG A 201 40.57 -17.95 3.08
CA ARG A 201 41.87 -17.31 2.83
C ARG A 201 42.36 -16.45 3.99
N ALA A 202 41.43 -15.89 4.77
CA ALA A 202 41.73 -15.14 6.00
C ALA A 202 41.84 -16.03 7.26
N GLY A 203 41.92 -17.36 7.11
CA GLY A 203 42.07 -18.32 8.22
C GLY A 203 40.83 -18.50 9.08
N ARG A 204 39.66 -18.00 8.65
CA ARG A 204 38.43 -18.07 9.44
C ARG A 204 37.66 -19.35 9.16
N GLN A 205 37.24 -20.04 10.22
CA GLN A 205 36.36 -21.21 10.13
C GLN A 205 34.90 -20.83 9.84
N PHE A 206 34.47 -19.65 10.29
CA PHE A 206 33.09 -19.17 10.14
C PHE A 206 33.05 -17.87 9.34
N LEU A 207 31.94 -17.67 8.61
CA LEU A 207 31.62 -16.37 8.02
C LEU A 207 31.37 -15.34 9.12
N ALA A 208 31.69 -14.08 8.82
CA ALA A 208 31.41 -12.98 9.74
C ALA A 208 29.92 -12.95 10.10
N ARG A 209 29.63 -12.74 11.38
CA ARG A 209 28.24 -12.60 11.86
C ARG A 209 27.65 -11.35 11.23
N ARG A 210 26.48 -11.48 10.62
CA ARG A 210 25.75 -10.32 10.10
C ARG A 210 25.23 -9.50 11.29
N ALA A 211 25.50 -8.20 11.28
CA ALA A 211 25.12 -7.29 12.37
C ALA A 211 23.61 -7.38 12.67
N ASP A 212 22.78 -7.42 11.63
CA ASP A 212 21.31 -7.52 11.69
C ASP A 212 20.78 -8.87 12.26
N ARG A 213 21.65 -9.78 12.69
CA ARG A 213 21.30 -11.10 13.28
C ARG A 213 21.90 -11.31 14.67
N GLN A 214 22.48 -10.28 15.26
CA GLN A 214 23.08 -10.34 16.59
C GLN A 214 22.04 -10.12 17.68
N ALA A 215 22.28 -10.67 18.87
CA ALA A 215 21.46 -10.37 20.04
C ALA A 215 21.46 -8.86 20.33
N GLY A 216 20.35 -8.32 20.83
CA GLY A 216 20.16 -6.90 21.10
C GLY A 216 19.75 -6.05 19.89
N GLN A 217 19.75 -6.62 18.68
CA GLN A 217 19.38 -5.89 17.47
C GLN A 217 17.89 -6.01 17.16
N PRO A 218 17.22 -4.95 16.67
CA PRO A 218 15.86 -5.04 16.17
C PRO A 218 15.80 -5.88 14.90
N ILE A 219 14.69 -6.58 14.69
CA ILE A 219 14.43 -7.27 13.42
C ILE A 219 13.83 -6.33 12.38
N THR A 220 14.13 -6.60 11.12
CA THR A 220 13.36 -6.10 9.98
C THR A 220 12.11 -6.95 9.77
N TYR A 221 11.05 -6.31 9.33
CA TYR A 221 9.75 -6.92 9.10
C TYR A 221 9.47 -7.03 7.61
N PRO A 222 9.11 -8.21 7.08
CA PRO A 222 8.59 -8.30 5.73
C PRO A 222 7.20 -7.62 5.71
N SER A 223 6.98 -6.80 4.71
CA SER A 223 5.81 -5.96 4.59
C SER A 223 5.33 -5.89 3.16
N ILE A 224 4.02 -5.82 2.97
CA ILE A 224 3.42 -5.33 1.73
C ILE A 224 3.30 -3.81 1.85
N VAL A 225 3.85 -3.10 0.90
CA VAL A 225 3.75 -1.64 0.80
C VAL A 225 2.88 -1.31 -0.40
N ILE A 226 1.87 -0.48 -0.19
CA ILE A 226 0.86 -0.12 -1.18
C ILE A 226 0.82 1.40 -1.27
N ASN A 227 0.93 1.92 -2.48
CA ASN A 227 0.74 3.33 -2.80
C ASN A 227 -0.26 3.44 -3.96
N ALA A 228 -1.11 4.47 -3.95
CA ALA A 228 -1.90 4.82 -5.14
C ALA A 228 -0.96 5.29 -6.27
N LEU A 229 -1.35 5.04 -7.53
CA LEU A 229 -0.61 5.46 -8.73
C LEU A 229 -0.97 6.88 -9.17
#